data_AF-A0A820T198-F1
#
_entry.id   AF-A0A820T198-F1
#
_cell.length_a   1.000
_cell.length_b   1.000
_cell.length_c   1.000
_cell.angle_alpha   90.00
_cell.angle_beta   90.00
_cell.angle_gamma   90.00
#
_symmetry.space_group_name_H-M   'P 1'
#
loop_
_entity.id
_entity.type
_entity.pdbx_description
1 polymer ?
#
loop_
_entity_poly.entity_id
_entity_poly.type
_entity_poly.pdbx_seq_one_letter_code
_entity_poly.pdbx_strand_id
1 'polypeptide(L)'
;MVIMELPPFIILKTPTATYSEMTGNYKKINITEFYGFYKDVLLYLQNKMGFIPVITLAKPTTEYNELVEGVANDDIKNGKISSDRIGIVVGCAVEDYYLNSISQRKKDYYPLKTADEIYTTLINGNIDVALWNNLTIEYHTNNIYCDLMPVGVEFSHSSYQLPVKKD
;
A
#
# COMPACT_ATOMS: atom_id res chain seq x y z
N MET A 1 23.11 -32.95 -8.59
CA MET A 1 22.53 -32.58 -7.29
C MET A 1 21.84 -31.25 -7.49
N VAL A 2 20.51 -31.23 -7.43
CA VAL A 2 19.73 -30.00 -7.59
C VAL A 2 19.34 -29.53 -6.19
N ILE A 3 19.82 -28.36 -5.79
CA ILE A 3 19.31 -27.67 -4.61
C ILE A 3 18.07 -26.92 -5.07
N MET A 4 16.89 -27.43 -4.73
CA MET A 4 15.66 -26.64 -4.83
C MET A 4 15.58 -25.82 -3.54
N GLU A 5 15.92 -24.53 -3.61
CA GLU A 5 15.57 -23.61 -2.54
C GLU A 5 14.05 -23.41 -2.57
N LEU A 6 13.37 -24.00 -1.60
CA LEU A 6 11.98 -23.64 -1.33
C LEU A 6 11.98 -22.24 -0.70
N PRO A 7 11.22 -21.28 -1.24
CA PRO A 7 11.07 -19.99 -0.58
C PRO A 7 10.50 -20.21 0.83
N PRO A 8 10.85 -19.35 1.80
CA PRO A 8 10.34 -19.47 3.16
C PRO A 8 8.81 -19.49 3.14
N PHE A 9 8.23 -20.52 3.75
CA PHE A 9 6.80 -20.79 3.72
C PHE A 9 6.20 -20.80 5.12
N ILE A 10 4.91 -20.49 5.19
CA ILE A 10 4.12 -20.60 6.41
C ILE A 10 3.33 -21.90 6.34
N ILE A 11 3.35 -22.69 7.42
CA ILE A 11 2.53 -23.90 7.55
C ILE A 11 1.44 -23.61 8.58
N LEU A 12 0.19 -23.52 8.13
CA LEU A 12 -0.95 -23.40 9.04
C LEU A 12 -1.17 -24.73 9.78
N LYS A 13 -1.54 -24.66 11.06
CA LYS A 13 -1.89 -25.84 11.85
C LYS A 13 -3.17 -26.52 11.37
N THR A 14 -4.15 -25.72 10.96
CA THR A 14 -5.51 -26.16 10.61
C THR A 14 -6.00 -25.48 9.32
N PRO A 15 -5.27 -25.61 8.19
CA PRO A 15 -5.49 -24.81 6.99
C PRO A 15 -6.94 -24.86 6.48
N THR A 16 -7.55 -26.04 6.43
CA THR A 16 -8.93 -26.21 5.93
C THR A 16 -9.94 -25.41 6.73
N ALA A 17 -9.88 -25.49 8.07
CA ALA A 17 -10.77 -24.73 8.95
C ALA A 17 -10.46 -23.23 8.87
N THR A 18 -9.19 -22.86 8.83
CA THR A 18 -8.76 -21.45 8.75
C THR A 18 -9.32 -20.78 7.50
N TYR A 19 -9.22 -21.43 6.34
CA TYR A 19 -9.69 -20.90 5.06
C TYR A 19 -11.22 -20.96 4.90
N SER A 20 -11.89 -21.99 5.44
CA SER A 20 -13.37 -22.07 5.37
C SER A 20 -14.07 -20.98 6.18
N GLU A 21 -13.40 -20.46 7.22
CA GLU A 21 -13.90 -19.38 8.07
C GLU A 21 -13.54 -17.98 7.53
N MET A 22 -12.82 -17.87 6.42
CA MET A 22 -12.51 -16.57 5.82
C MET A 22 -13.76 -15.99 5.16
N THR A 23 -14.22 -14.84 5.66
CA THR A 23 -15.34 -14.09 5.06
C THR A 23 -14.89 -13.02 4.06
N GLY A 24 -13.58 -12.85 3.87
CA GLY A 24 -12.98 -11.86 2.96
C GLY A 24 -11.59 -12.29 2.47
N ASN A 25 -10.85 -11.38 1.84
CA ASN A 25 -9.51 -11.67 1.29
C ASN A 25 -8.45 -11.89 2.37
N TYR A 26 -8.72 -11.49 3.61
CA TYR A 26 -7.77 -11.50 4.71
C TYR A 26 -8.44 -11.97 6.00
N LYS A 27 -7.68 -12.67 6.85
CA LYS A 27 -8.10 -13.10 8.19
C LYS A 27 -6.98 -12.85 9.18
N LYS A 28 -7.30 -12.21 10.30
CA LYS A 28 -6.35 -12.10 11.42
C LYS A 28 -6.14 -13.49 12.03
N ILE A 29 -4.88 -13.84 12.23
CA ILE A 29 -4.48 -15.11 12.86
C ILE A 29 -3.50 -14.82 14.00
N ASN A 30 -3.41 -15.76 14.93
CA ASN A 30 -2.46 -15.71 16.03
C ASN A 30 -1.13 -16.37 15.63
N ILE A 31 -0.03 -15.93 16.23
CA ILE A 31 1.31 -16.51 16.03
C ILE A 31 1.38 -17.99 16.45
N THR A 32 0.44 -18.44 17.27
CA THR A 32 0.28 -19.84 17.67
C THR A 32 -0.39 -20.71 16.61
N GLU A 33 -1.02 -20.14 15.58
CA GLU A 33 -1.82 -20.86 14.58
C GLU A 33 -1.01 -21.37 13.38
N PHE A 34 0.28 -21.04 13.31
CA PHE A 34 1.17 -21.49 12.24
C PHE A 34 2.56 -21.90 12.74
N TYR A 35 3.35 -22.45 11.82
CA TYR A 35 4.75 -22.81 11.94
C TYR A 35 5.53 -22.29 10.73
N GLY A 36 6.86 -22.38 10.81
CA GLY A 36 7.76 -22.06 9.70
C GLY A 36 8.68 -20.89 10.02
N PHE A 37 9.60 -20.62 9.11
CA PHE A 37 10.65 -19.61 9.24
C PHE A 37 10.12 -18.24 9.74
N TYR A 38 9.00 -17.77 9.17
CA TYR A 38 8.43 -16.47 9.52
C TYR A 38 7.92 -16.39 10.96
N LYS A 39 7.50 -17.50 11.56
CA LYS A 39 7.13 -17.52 12.98
C LYS A 39 8.33 -17.21 13.86
N ASP A 40 9.44 -17.88 13.59
CA ASP A 40 10.65 -17.75 14.40
C ASP A 40 11.24 -16.35 14.27
N VAL A 41 11.20 -15.77 13.05
CA VAL A 41 11.55 -14.36 12.81
C VAL A 41 10.65 -13.41 13.58
N LEU A 42 9.32 -13.59 13.54
CA LEU A 42 8.38 -12.72 14.25
C LEU A 42 8.57 -12.80 15.77
N LEU A 43 8.77 -14.00 16.33
CA LEU A 43 9.07 -14.17 17.76
C LEU A 43 10.39 -13.52 18.14
N TYR A 44 11.43 -13.66 17.31
CA TYR A 44 12.71 -13.01 17.53
C TYR A 44 12.57 -11.48 17.56
N LEU A 45 11.89 -10.90 16.57
CA LEU A 45 11.65 -9.46 16.48
C LEU A 45 10.79 -8.95 17.63
N GLN A 46 9.71 -9.66 17.97
CA GLN A 46 8.87 -9.35 19.14
C GLN A 46 9.70 -9.30 20.43
N ASN A 47 10.57 -10.28 20.65
CA ASN A 47 11.43 -10.34 21.84
C ASN A 47 12.48 -9.23 21.86
N LYS A 48 12.99 -8.82 20.69
CA LYS A 48 14.04 -7.78 20.59
C LYS A 48 13.49 -6.36 20.63
N MET A 49 12.30 -6.14 20.09
CA MET A 49 11.73 -4.81 19.86
C MET A 49 10.50 -4.51 20.74
N GLY A 50 9.94 -5.51 21.42
CA GLY A 50 8.85 -5.34 22.38
C GLY A 50 7.47 -5.05 21.78
N PHE A 51 7.30 -5.17 20.46
CA PHE A 51 5.98 -4.99 19.82
C PHE A 51 5.15 -6.29 19.85
N ILE A 52 3.84 -6.16 19.82
CA ILE A 52 2.91 -7.29 19.65
C ILE A 52 2.55 -7.37 18.16
N PRO A 53 2.94 -8.45 17.43
CA PRO A 53 2.66 -8.56 16.01
C PRO A 53 1.17 -8.75 15.75
N VAL A 54 0.60 -7.94 14.85
CA VAL A 54 -0.72 -8.20 14.26
C VAL A 54 -0.50 -8.96 12.96
N ILE A 55 -0.94 -10.21 12.92
CA ILE A 55 -0.69 -11.11 11.79
C ILE A 55 -1.98 -11.28 11.00
N THR A 56 -1.92 -10.99 9.71
CA THR A 56 -3.04 -11.09 8.80
C THR A 56 -2.69 -12.07 7.69
N LEU A 57 -3.42 -13.17 7.61
CA LEU A 57 -3.30 -14.20 6.59
C LEU A 57 -4.18 -13.83 5.39
N ALA A 58 -3.60 -13.84 4.19
CA ALA A 58 -4.38 -13.69 2.96
C ALA A 58 -4.98 -15.02 2.50
N LYS A 59 -6.08 -14.95 1.75
CA LYS A 59 -6.69 -16.12 1.11
C LYS A 59 -5.70 -16.76 0.11
N PRO A 60 -5.79 -18.07 -0.15
CA PRO A 60 -4.87 -18.76 -1.07
C PRO A 60 -4.93 -18.24 -2.52
N THR A 61 -6.02 -17.58 -2.90
CA THR A 61 -6.22 -17.03 -4.25
C THR A 61 -5.78 -15.57 -4.39
N THR A 62 -5.22 -14.97 -3.34
CA THR A 62 -4.64 -13.63 -3.43
C THR A 62 -3.29 -13.70 -4.13
N GLU A 63 -3.15 -12.96 -5.23
CA GLU A 63 -1.91 -12.88 -5.98
C GLU A 63 -0.83 -12.17 -5.14
N TYR A 64 0.45 -12.52 -5.35
CA TYR A 64 1.53 -11.90 -4.60
C TYR A 64 1.57 -10.37 -4.77
N ASN A 65 1.26 -9.87 -5.98
CA ASN A 65 1.15 -8.43 -6.24
C ASN A 65 0.02 -7.77 -5.44
N GLU A 66 -1.11 -8.45 -5.24
CA GLU A 66 -2.21 -7.96 -4.40
C GLU A 66 -1.80 -7.90 -2.92
N LEU A 67 -0.90 -8.79 -2.45
CA LEU A 67 -0.33 -8.71 -1.10
C LEU A 67 0.56 -7.48 -0.94
N VAL A 68 1.42 -7.23 -1.93
CA VAL A 68 2.33 -6.07 -1.93
C VAL A 68 1.54 -4.77 -2.00
N GLU A 69 0.54 -4.69 -2.88
CA GLU A 69 -0.38 -3.55 -2.95
C GLU A 69 -1.19 -3.38 -1.67
N GLY A 70 -1.62 -4.48 -1.04
CA GLY A 70 -2.30 -4.46 0.25
C GLY A 70 -1.45 -3.83 1.33
N VAL A 71 -0.18 -4.22 1.47
CA VAL A 71 0.73 -3.60 2.45
C VAL A 71 1.03 -2.13 2.13
N ALA A 72 1.10 -1.76 0.85
CA ALA A 72 1.52 -0.44 0.43
C ALA A 72 0.39 0.61 0.32
N ASN A 73 -0.84 0.20 0.06
CA ASN A 73 -1.98 1.09 -0.21
C ASN A 73 -3.15 0.89 0.77
N ASP A 74 -3.03 0.00 1.77
CA ASP A 74 -4.12 -0.36 2.68
C ASP A 74 -4.65 0.82 3.49
N ASP A 75 -3.79 1.73 3.93
CA ASP A 75 -4.21 2.79 4.86
C ASP A 75 -5.17 3.79 4.19
N ILE A 76 -4.98 4.03 2.89
CA ILE A 76 -5.88 4.84 2.08
C ILE A 76 -7.14 4.05 1.70
N LYS A 77 -6.99 2.81 1.20
CA LYS A 77 -8.13 1.99 0.74
C LYS A 77 -9.05 1.55 1.88
N ASN A 78 -8.51 1.32 3.08
CA ASN A 78 -9.28 0.94 4.26
C ASN A 78 -9.79 2.12 5.08
N GLY A 79 -9.57 3.36 4.60
CA GLY A 79 -10.07 4.57 5.25
C GLY A 79 -9.43 4.85 6.62
N LYS A 80 -8.17 4.43 6.84
CA LYS A 80 -7.41 4.87 8.03
C LYS A 80 -7.07 6.35 7.95
N ILE A 81 -6.94 6.88 6.74
CA ILE A 81 -6.82 8.31 6.46
C ILE A 81 -8.17 8.80 5.98
N SER A 82 -8.66 9.88 6.60
CA SER A 82 -9.90 10.51 6.16
C SER A 82 -9.76 11.01 4.73
N SER A 83 -10.76 10.77 3.87
CA SER A 83 -10.67 11.11 2.44
C SER A 83 -10.33 12.59 2.21
N ASP A 84 -10.90 13.50 3.00
CA ASP A 84 -10.66 14.95 2.94
C ASP A 84 -9.25 15.36 3.38
N ARG A 85 -8.41 14.41 3.82
CA ARG A 85 -6.99 14.59 4.14
C ARG A 85 -6.06 13.91 3.14
N ILE A 86 -6.61 13.44 2.01
CA ILE A 86 -5.86 12.88 0.89
C ILE A 86 -5.79 13.93 -0.22
N GLY A 87 -4.59 14.47 -0.48
CA GLY A 87 -4.36 15.47 -1.52
C GLY A 87 -4.28 14.87 -2.92
N ILE A 88 -5.06 15.41 -3.86
CA ILE A 88 -5.06 14.99 -5.27
C ILE A 88 -5.15 16.20 -6.18
N VAL A 89 -4.25 16.29 -7.16
CA VAL A 89 -4.30 17.32 -8.20
C VAL A 89 -5.45 17.03 -9.17
N VAL A 90 -6.37 17.97 -9.30
CA VAL A 90 -7.55 17.83 -10.17
C VAL A 90 -7.14 17.88 -11.65
N GLY A 91 -7.76 17.03 -12.46
CA GLY A 91 -7.57 16.92 -13.90
C GLY A 91 -6.38 16.04 -14.32
N CYS A 92 -5.73 15.34 -13.38
CA CYS A 92 -4.59 14.47 -13.68
C CYS A 92 -4.97 12.99 -13.69
N ALA A 93 -4.11 12.14 -14.29
CA ALA A 93 -4.33 10.70 -14.35
C ALA A 93 -4.43 10.03 -12.96
N VAL A 94 -3.82 10.63 -11.93
CA VAL A 94 -3.91 10.14 -10.55
C VAL A 94 -5.31 10.37 -9.96
N GLU A 95 -6.02 11.44 -10.37
CA GLU A 95 -7.43 11.63 -9.99
C GLU A 95 -8.29 10.48 -10.53
N ASP A 96 -8.10 10.11 -11.79
CA ASP A 96 -8.81 8.99 -12.39
C ASP A 96 -8.54 7.68 -11.64
N TYR A 97 -7.29 7.42 -11.25
CA TYR A 97 -6.96 6.26 -10.42
C TYR A 97 -7.72 6.27 -9.10
N TYR A 98 -7.69 7.39 -8.36
CA TYR A 98 -8.39 7.48 -7.08
C TYR A 98 -9.89 7.26 -7.22
N LEU A 99 -10.51 7.91 -8.22
CA LEU A 99 -11.93 7.78 -8.49
C LEU A 99 -12.32 6.34 -8.86
N ASN A 100 -11.47 5.63 -9.61
CA ASN A 100 -11.78 4.27 -10.05
C ASN A 100 -11.49 3.20 -9.00
N SER A 101 -10.39 3.35 -8.27
CA SER A 101 -9.78 2.28 -7.47
C SER A 101 -9.87 2.50 -5.96
N ILE A 102 -10.20 3.72 -5.50
CA ILE A 102 -10.24 4.05 -4.07
C ILE A 102 -11.65 4.51 -3.67
N SER A 103 -12.18 5.57 -4.30
CA SER A 103 -13.39 6.25 -3.80
C SER A 103 -14.70 5.87 -4.49
N GLN A 104 -14.67 4.93 -5.43
CA GLN A 104 -15.87 4.49 -6.16
C GLN A 104 -16.62 5.66 -6.82
N ARG A 105 -15.88 6.49 -7.57
CA ARG A 105 -16.31 7.71 -8.28
C ARG A 105 -16.69 8.88 -7.39
N LYS A 106 -16.49 8.80 -6.07
CA LYS A 106 -16.75 9.92 -5.16
C LYS A 106 -15.58 10.90 -5.16
N LYS A 107 -15.88 12.19 -5.34
CA LYS A 107 -14.90 13.29 -5.20
C LYS A 107 -14.86 13.77 -3.75
N ASP A 108 -14.33 12.95 -2.85
CA ASP A 108 -14.21 13.23 -1.41
C ASP A 108 -12.77 13.45 -0.92
N TYR A 109 -11.82 13.54 -1.85
CA TYR A 109 -10.44 13.92 -1.58
C TYR A 109 -10.27 15.43 -1.38
N TYR A 110 -9.13 15.86 -0.85
CA TYR A 110 -8.72 17.27 -0.80
C TYR A 110 -8.22 17.73 -2.19
N PRO A 111 -8.93 18.63 -2.88
CA PRO A 111 -8.57 19.01 -4.25
C PRO A 111 -7.39 19.99 -4.26
N LEU A 112 -6.37 19.67 -5.04
CA LEU A 112 -5.21 20.52 -5.31
C LEU A 112 -5.25 20.99 -6.77
N LYS A 113 -4.76 22.20 -7.03
CA LYS A 113 -4.74 22.80 -8.38
C LYS A 113 -3.44 22.53 -9.12
N THR A 114 -2.33 22.44 -8.40
CA THR A 114 -0.99 22.31 -8.98
C THR A 114 -0.15 21.30 -8.20
N ALA A 115 0.94 20.83 -8.82
CA ALA A 115 1.90 19.96 -8.15
C ALA A 115 2.57 20.64 -6.95
N ASP A 116 2.83 21.95 -7.03
CA ASP A 116 3.48 22.70 -5.94
C ASP A 116 2.60 22.80 -4.69
N GLU A 117 1.27 22.82 -4.87
CA GLU A 117 0.33 22.82 -3.74
C GLU A 117 0.43 21.54 -2.91
N ILE A 118 0.89 20.42 -3.47
CA ILE A 118 1.06 19.15 -2.74
C ILE A 118 1.97 19.36 -1.53
N TYR A 119 3.18 19.89 -1.78
CA TYR A 119 4.22 19.98 -0.75
C TYR A 119 3.84 20.99 0.33
N THR A 120 3.33 22.16 -0.06
CA THR A 120 2.92 23.20 0.90
C THR A 120 1.73 22.76 1.74
N THR A 121 0.77 22.02 1.17
CA THR A 121 -0.41 21.51 1.89
C THR A 121 -0.05 20.38 2.86
N LEU A 122 0.92 19.52 2.50
CA LEU A 122 1.50 18.51 3.39
C LEU A 122 2.22 19.15 4.59
N ILE A 123 3.11 20.12 4.33
CA ILE A 123 3.90 20.79 5.37
C ILE A 123 3.01 21.56 6.36
N ASN A 124 1.95 22.19 5.85
CA ASN A 124 0.99 22.91 6.70
C ASN A 124 0.05 21.99 7.49
N GLY A 125 0.09 20.67 7.26
CA GLY A 125 -0.76 19.69 7.93
C GLY A 125 -2.22 19.77 7.51
N ASN A 126 -2.52 20.36 6.36
CA ASN A 126 -3.88 20.40 5.80
C ASN A 126 -4.29 19.03 5.24
N ILE A 127 -3.33 18.27 4.72
CA ILE A 127 -3.48 16.87 4.27
C ILE A 127 -2.42 16.01 4.95
N ASP A 128 -2.69 14.70 5.08
CA ASP A 128 -1.75 13.75 5.68
C ASP A 128 -0.91 13.03 4.62
N VAL A 129 -1.50 12.84 3.44
CA VAL A 129 -0.86 12.16 2.30
C VAL A 129 -1.31 12.80 0.99
N ALA A 130 -0.50 12.63 -0.06
CA ALA A 130 -0.88 12.96 -1.42
C ALA A 130 -0.50 11.83 -2.37
N LEU A 131 -1.32 11.60 -3.39
CA LEU A 131 -1.00 10.66 -4.47
C LEU A 131 -0.34 11.45 -5.61
N TRP A 132 0.89 11.07 -5.99
CA TRP A 132 1.64 11.77 -7.03
C TRP A 132 2.59 10.86 -7.81
N ASN A 133 3.22 11.39 -8.87
CA ASN A 133 4.13 10.62 -9.71
C ASN A 133 5.49 10.40 -9.04
N ASN A 134 6.02 9.17 -9.17
CA ASN A 134 7.33 8.78 -8.63
C ASN A 134 8.49 9.60 -9.23
N LEU A 135 8.41 9.93 -10.53
CA LEU A 135 9.51 10.58 -11.27
C LEU A 135 9.94 11.93 -10.69
N THR A 136 9.02 12.69 -10.10
CA THR A 136 9.35 14.00 -9.53
C THR A 136 9.52 13.96 -8.02
N ILE A 137 8.87 13.02 -7.33
CA ILE A 137 8.93 12.91 -5.87
C ILE A 137 10.37 12.75 -5.39
N GLU A 138 11.14 11.82 -5.96
CA GLU A 138 12.50 11.55 -5.50
C GLU A 138 13.39 12.79 -5.52
N TYR A 139 13.29 13.60 -6.58
CA TYR A 139 14.05 14.85 -6.64
C TYR A 139 13.59 15.84 -5.57
N HIS A 140 12.28 16.04 -5.41
CA HIS A 140 11.74 17.04 -4.50
C HIS A 140 12.01 16.67 -3.03
N THR A 141 11.80 15.43 -2.63
CA THR A 141 12.00 15.00 -1.23
C THR A 141 13.47 14.93 -0.85
N ASN A 142 14.38 14.63 -1.79
CA ASN A 142 15.81 14.56 -1.50
C ASN A 142 16.53 15.92 -1.58
N ASN A 143 15.97 16.93 -2.26
CA ASN A 143 16.67 18.20 -2.52
C ASN A 143 15.93 19.46 -2.02
N ILE A 144 14.61 19.43 -1.86
CA ILE A 144 13.80 20.62 -1.56
C ILE A 144 13.04 20.47 -0.24
N TYR A 145 12.36 19.34 -0.04
CA TYR A 145 11.45 19.09 1.08
C TYR A 145 11.90 17.87 1.89
N CYS A 146 12.97 18.02 2.65
CA CYS A 146 13.61 16.92 3.40
C CYS A 146 12.72 16.31 4.51
N ASP A 147 11.69 17.03 4.95
CA ASP A 147 10.72 16.54 5.95
C ASP A 147 9.66 15.63 5.35
N LEU A 148 9.62 15.52 4.02
CA LEU A 148 8.68 14.67 3.28
C LEU A 148 9.42 13.43 2.76
N MET A 149 8.71 12.30 2.71
CA MET A 149 9.24 11.07 2.14
C MET A 149 8.19 10.36 1.29
N PRO A 150 8.58 9.69 0.19
CA PRO A 150 7.71 8.72 -0.46
C PRO A 150 7.42 7.55 0.48
N VAL A 151 6.18 7.07 0.47
CA VAL A 151 5.75 5.90 1.24
C VAL A 151 4.96 4.98 0.30
N GLY A 152 5.19 3.67 0.43
CA GLY A 152 4.48 2.65 -0.34
C GLY A 152 5.23 2.19 -1.59
N VAL A 153 4.49 1.54 -2.48
CA VAL A 153 4.97 1.01 -3.77
C VAL A 153 4.23 1.70 -4.90
N GLU A 154 4.79 1.63 -6.11
CA GLU A 154 4.14 2.16 -7.31
C GLU A 154 2.78 1.48 -7.52
N PHE A 155 1.73 2.29 -7.67
CA PHE A 155 0.33 1.80 -7.70
C PHE A 155 -0.32 1.92 -9.09
N SER A 156 0.36 2.54 -10.06
CA SER A 156 -0.13 2.72 -11.42
C SER A 156 1.03 2.71 -12.42
N HIS A 157 1.08 1.68 -13.26
CA HIS A 157 2.02 1.61 -14.37
C HIS A 157 1.46 2.40 -15.55
N SER A 158 1.96 3.63 -15.73
CA SER A 158 1.66 4.47 -16.89
C SER A 158 2.94 4.82 -17.64
N SER A 159 2.82 5.19 -18.92
CA SER A 159 3.94 5.65 -19.72
C SER A 159 3.70 7.09 -20.19
N TYR A 160 4.78 7.88 -20.25
CA TYR A 160 4.75 9.20 -20.87
C TYR A 160 4.96 9.02 -22.38
N GLN A 161 4.05 9.56 -23.17
CA GLN A 161 4.08 9.43 -24.63
C GLN A 161 3.83 10.79 -25.28
N LEU A 162 4.40 11.00 -26.46
CA LEU A 162 4.07 12.15 -27.30
C LEU A 162 2.71 11.90 -27.97
N PRO A 163 1.68 12.72 -27.70
CA PRO A 163 0.39 12.53 -28.34
C PRO A 163 0.51 12.83 -29.84
N VAL A 164 0.07 11.89 -30.67
CA VAL A 164 -0.04 12.05 -32.12
C VAL A 164 -1.52 12.02 -32.53
N LYS A 165 -1.85 12.76 -33.60
CA LYS A 165 -3.21 12.78 -34.14
C LYS A 165 -3.59 11.37 -34.60
N LYS A 166 -4.80 10.93 -34.25
CA LYS A 166 -5.36 9.67 -34.75
C LYS A 166 -5.70 9.82 -36.24
N ASP A 167 -5.26 8.85 -37.04
CA ASP A 167 -5.52 8.79 -38.49
C ASP A 167 -7.04 8.74 -38.81
#